data_AF-A0A4U1F657-F1
#
_entry.id   AF-A0A4U1F657-F1
#
_cell.length_a   1.000
_cell.length_b   1.000
_cell.length_c   1.000
_cell.angle_alpha   90.00
_cell.angle_beta   90.00
_cell.angle_gamma   90.00
#
_symmetry.space_group_name_H-M   'P 1'
#
loop_
_entity.id
_entity.type
_entity.pdbx_description
1 polymer ?
#
loop_
_entity_poly.entity_id
_entity_poly.type
_entity_poly.pdbx_seq_one_letter_code
_entity_poly.pdbx_strand_id
1 'polypeptide(L)'
;MPIHVYSGLLVFGTVIATVLMGVTEKLIFALKNPAYSTFPPEGVFTNTLGLLILVFGALIFWIVTRPQWKRPKEPNSVLLQPNGGAPEGMEGSMAMNFGNMDKSDSELNSEAAARKRNITLDEAGQRSTM
;
A
#
# COMPACT_ATOMS: atom_id res chain seq x y z
N MET A 1 -6.25 0.18 10.91
CA MET A 1 -5.74 1.44 11.48
C MET A 1 -5.40 2.44 10.36
N PRO A 2 -6.39 3.18 9.81
CA PRO A 2 -6.16 4.10 8.69
C PRO A 2 -5.27 5.29 9.07
N ILE A 3 -5.44 5.83 10.29
CA ILE A 3 -4.64 6.96 10.80
C ILE A 3 -3.14 6.64 10.77
N HIS A 4 -2.75 5.42 11.17
CA HIS A 4 -1.35 4.99 11.19
C HIS A 4 -0.69 5.00 9.80
N VAL A 5 -1.45 4.62 8.76
CA VAL A 5 -0.93 4.61 7.37
C VAL A 5 -0.70 6.04 6.89
N TYR A 6 -1.67 6.94 7.09
CA TYR A 6 -1.53 8.34 6.70
C TYR A 6 -0.46 9.07 7.50
N SER A 7 -0.39 8.83 8.82
CA SER A 7 0.63 9.44 9.67
C SER A 7 2.03 8.98 9.29
N GLY A 8 2.21 7.68 8.99
CA GLY A 8 3.51 7.16 8.55
C GLY A 8 3.95 7.77 7.23
N LEU A 9 3.03 7.93 6.28
CA LEU A 9 3.31 8.54 4.98
C LEU A 9 3.63 10.04 5.09
N LEU A 10 2.91 10.76 5.97
CA LEU A 10 3.17 12.16 6.27
C LEU A 10 4.56 12.32 6.91
N VAL A 11 4.87 11.54 7.94
CA VAL A 11 6.17 11.58 8.62
C VAL A 11 7.31 11.25 7.66
N PHE A 12 7.13 10.26 6.78
CA PHE A 12 8.13 9.94 5.77
C PHE A 12 8.39 11.14 4.83
N GLY A 13 7.34 11.83 4.38
CA GLY A 13 7.45 13.04 3.56
C GLY A 13 8.16 14.19 4.31
N THR A 14 7.81 14.44 5.57
CA THR A 14 8.43 15.52 6.36
C THR A 14 9.89 15.22 6.72
N VAL A 15 10.26 13.95 6.89
CA VAL A 15 11.65 13.53 7.06
C VAL A 15 12.47 13.85 5.81
N ILE A 16 11.95 13.56 4.60
CA ILE A 16 12.63 13.94 3.35
C ILE A 16 12.83 15.45 3.27
N ALA A 17 11.79 16.24 3.58
CA ALA A 17 11.90 17.70 3.58
C ALA A 17 12.95 18.20 4.58
N THR A 18 12.97 17.63 5.79
CA THR A 18 13.95 17.96 6.83
C THR A 18 15.38 17.65 6.39
N VAL A 19 15.60 16.49 5.74
CA VAL A 19 16.91 16.11 5.22
C VAL A 19 17.37 17.08 4.14
N LEU A 20 16.50 17.45 3.20
CA LEU A 20 16.83 18.43 2.16
C LEU A 20 17.17 19.79 2.76
N MET A 21 16.37 20.25 3.74
CA MET A 21 16.61 21.50 4.46
C MET A 21 17.99 21.50 5.15
N GLY A 22 18.31 20.46 5.91
CA GLY A 22 19.59 20.33 6.61
C GLY A 22 20.79 20.23 5.66
N VAL A 23 20.62 19.56 4.51
CA VAL A 23 21.63 19.55 3.45
C VAL A 23 21.87 20.97 2.91
N THR A 24 20.82 21.73 2.59
CA THR A 24 20.98 23.12 2.13
C THR A 24 21.63 24.02 3.19
N GLU A 25 21.25 23.90 4.46
CA GLU A 25 21.88 24.65 5.56
C GLU A 25 23.38 24.34 5.66
N LYS A 26 23.72 23.05 5.58
CA LYS A 26 25.13 22.61 5.62
C LYS A 26 25.92 23.17 4.44
N LEU A 27 25.35 23.16 3.24
CA LEU A 27 25.99 23.69 2.03
C LEU A 27 26.23 25.21 2.14
N ILE A 28 25.23 25.97 2.59
CA ILE A 28 25.33 27.43 2.74
C ILE A 28 26.40 27.81 3.77
N PHE A 29 26.53 27.06 4.87
CA PHE A 29 27.50 27.37 5.92
C PHE A 29 28.91 26.86 5.63
N ALA A 30 29.04 25.70 4.97
CA ALA A 30 30.33 25.09 4.69
C ALA A 30 31.01 25.70 3.45
N LEU A 31 30.28 25.99 2.37
CA LEU A 31 30.84 26.44 1.09
C LEU A 31 30.83 27.97 0.99
N LYS A 32 31.62 28.61 1.86
CA LYS A 32 31.82 30.08 1.84
C LYS A 32 32.97 30.51 0.92
N ASN A 33 34.07 29.77 0.87
CA ASN A 33 35.23 30.04 0.02
C ASN A 33 35.92 28.71 -0.37
N PRO A 34 35.75 28.20 -1.59
CA PRO A 34 34.96 28.75 -2.71
C PRO A 34 33.46 28.77 -2.42
N ALA A 35 32.77 29.79 -2.93
CA ALA A 35 31.35 29.97 -2.70
C ALA A 35 30.54 28.87 -3.41
N TYR A 36 29.43 28.42 -2.80
CA TYR A 36 28.53 27.41 -3.39
C TYR A 36 28.12 27.70 -4.84
N SER A 37 27.96 28.98 -5.22
CA SER A 37 27.64 29.42 -6.58
C SER A 37 28.70 29.09 -7.63
N THR A 38 29.93 28.80 -7.21
CA THR A 38 31.02 28.36 -8.10
C THR A 38 30.97 26.87 -8.41
N PHE A 39 29.93 26.16 -7.95
CA PHE A 39 29.74 24.72 -8.13
C PHE A 39 30.97 23.89 -7.74
N PRO A 40 31.46 24.00 -6.49
CA PRO A 40 32.54 23.13 -6.05
C PRO A 40 32.09 21.66 -6.11
N PRO A 41 33.02 20.71 -6.31
CA PRO A 41 32.68 19.29 -6.43
C PRO A 41 31.82 18.75 -5.28
N GLU A 42 32.05 19.23 -4.05
CA GLU A 42 31.27 18.89 -2.87
C GLU A 42 29.79 19.30 -2.98
N GLY A 43 29.52 20.47 -3.57
CA GLY A 43 28.16 20.98 -3.79
C GLY A 43 27.42 20.14 -4.83
N VAL A 44 28.09 19.77 -5.91
CA VAL A 44 27.51 18.90 -6.96
C VAL A 44 27.19 17.51 -6.40
N PHE A 45 28.11 16.92 -5.63
CA PHE A 45 27.91 15.63 -4.99
C PHE A 45 26.70 15.66 -4.06
N THR A 46 26.61 16.66 -3.18
CA THR A 46 25.54 16.72 -2.19
C THR A 46 24.18 17.06 -2.81
N ASN A 47 24.13 17.88 -3.86
CA ASN A 47 22.91 18.09 -4.63
C ASN A 47 22.44 16.80 -5.31
N THR A 48 23.37 16.03 -5.88
CA THR A 48 23.06 14.74 -6.49
C THR A 48 22.50 13.77 -5.45
N LEU A 49 23.09 13.74 -4.25
CA LEU A 49 22.56 12.97 -3.11
C LEU A 49 21.14 13.41 -2.74
N GLY A 50 20.87 14.72 -2.69
CA GLY A 50 19.53 15.26 -2.42
C GLY A 50 18.50 14.83 -3.47
N LEU A 51 18.86 14.87 -4.76
CA LEU A 51 18.01 14.36 -5.84
C LEU A 51 17.76 12.85 -5.71
N LEU A 52 18.78 12.08 -5.33
CA LEU A 52 18.66 10.64 -5.14
C LEU A 52 17.67 10.30 -4.01
N ILE A 53 17.72 11.06 -2.91
CA ILE A 53 16.78 10.94 -1.79
C ILE A 53 15.35 11.29 -2.23
N LEU A 54 15.17 12.32 -3.05
CA LEU A 54 13.86 12.72 -3.55
C LEU A 54 13.26 11.68 -4.50
N VAL A 55 14.08 11.11 -5.40
CA VAL A 55 13.68 10.00 -6.28
C VAL A 55 13.35 8.75 -5.48
N PHE A 56 14.15 8.42 -4.47
CA PHE A 56 13.87 7.32 -3.55
C PHE A 56 12.53 7.51 -2.84
N GLY A 57 12.28 8.71 -2.31
CA GLY A 57 11.00 9.07 -1.71
C GLY A 57 9.83 8.87 -2.66
N ALA A 58 9.93 9.39 -3.89
CA ALA A 58 8.90 9.23 -4.92
C ALA A 58 8.64 7.75 -5.26
N LEU A 59 9.69 6.93 -5.34
CA LEU A 59 9.57 5.51 -5.62
C LEU A 59 8.85 4.77 -4.48
N ILE A 60 9.16 5.09 -3.22
CA ILE A 60 8.46 4.53 -2.06
C ILE A 60 6.99 4.95 -2.04
N PHE A 61 6.69 6.22 -2.30
CA PHE A 61 5.31 6.71 -2.44
C PHE A 61 4.55 6.00 -3.57
N TRP A 62 5.21 5.72 -4.68
CA TRP A 62 4.62 4.94 -5.75
C TRP A 62 4.29 3.52 -5.32
N ILE A 63 5.23 2.84 -4.65
CA ILE A 63 5.05 1.46 -4.21
C ILE A 63 3.92 1.33 -3.20
N VAL A 64 3.88 2.20 -2.19
CA VAL A 64 2.88 2.11 -1.11
C VAL A 64 1.46 2.46 -1.57
N THR A 65 1.32 3.24 -2.65
CA THR A 65 0.01 3.61 -3.21
C THR A 65 -0.56 2.57 -4.17
N ARG A 66 0.18 1.50 -4.51
CA ARG A 66 -0.33 0.43 -5.37
C ARG A 66 -1.20 -0.57 -4.58
N PRO A 67 -2.54 -0.58 -4.77
CA PRO A 67 -3.42 -1.50 -4.03
C PRO A 67 -3.18 -2.97 -4.39
N GLN A 68 -2.71 -3.24 -5.61
CA GLN A 68 -2.32 -4.56 -6.11
C GLN A 68 -1.12 -5.18 -5.40
N TRP A 69 -0.29 -4.38 -4.71
CA TRP A 69 0.86 -4.86 -3.93
C TRP A 69 0.57 -4.90 -2.43
N LYS A 70 -0.68 -4.66 -2.05
CA LYS A 70 -1.11 -4.72 -0.65
C LYS A 70 -1.11 -6.18 -0.19
N ARG A 71 -0.54 -6.45 0.99
CA ARG A 71 -0.57 -7.77 1.60
C ARG A 71 -2.01 -8.30 1.66
N PRO A 72 -2.28 -9.53 1.18
CA PRO A 72 -3.59 -10.16 1.33
C PRO A 72 -4.03 -10.13 2.78
N LYS A 73 -5.31 -9.85 3.03
CA LYS A 73 -5.85 -9.93 4.39
C LYS A 73 -5.71 -11.37 4.86
N GLU A 74 -5.06 -11.57 6.00
CA GLU A 74 -5.00 -12.92 6.56
C GLU A 74 -6.41 -13.42 6.86
N PRO A 75 -6.71 -14.70 6.56
CA PRO A 75 -7.96 -15.30 6.97
C PRO A 75 -7.94 -15.35 8.50
N ASN A 76 -8.68 -14.41 9.09
CA ASN A 76 -9.24 -14.39 10.42
C ASN A 76 -8.61 -15.40 11.39
N SER A 77 -7.82 -14.91 12.35
CA SER A 77 -7.44 -15.60 13.58
C SER A 77 -8.64 -15.86 14.51
N VAL A 78 -9.74 -16.37 13.96
CA VAL A 78 -10.95 -16.83 14.66
C VAL A 78 -10.74 -18.24 15.24
N LEU A 79 -9.64 -18.92 14.89
CA LEU A 79 -9.36 -20.29 15.33
C LEU A 79 -8.77 -20.44 16.75
N LEU A 80 -8.66 -19.37 17.53
CA LEU A 80 -8.27 -19.43 18.94
C LEU A 80 -9.39 -18.95 19.86
N GLN A 81 -10.61 -19.46 19.65
CA GLN A 81 -11.47 -19.74 20.79
C GLN A 81 -11.19 -21.18 21.23
N PRO A 82 -10.56 -21.42 22.41
CA PRO A 82 -10.56 -22.75 22.98
C PRO A 82 -12.00 -23.11 23.34
N ASN A 83 -12.64 -23.88 22.47
CA ASN A 83 -13.91 -24.53 22.75
C ASN A 83 -13.71 -25.49 23.93
N GLY A 84 -14.06 -25.04 25.13
CA GLY A 84 -14.00 -25.83 26.35
C GLY A 84 -15.39 -26.23 26.83
N GLY A 85 -15.75 -27.51 26.62
CA GLY A 85 -16.62 -28.31 27.49
C GLY A 85 -18.14 -28.09 27.44
N ALA A 86 -18.89 -29.12 27.04
CA ALA A 86 -20.36 -29.25 26.98
C ALA A 86 -21.02 -29.50 28.37
N PRO A 87 -22.33 -29.88 28.51
CA PRO A 87 -23.52 -29.81 27.62
C PRO A 87 -24.82 -29.27 28.31
N GLU A 88 -25.93 -29.30 27.56
CA GLU A 88 -27.36 -29.38 27.99
C GLU A 88 -28.26 -28.14 27.84
N GLY A 89 -29.40 -28.33 27.15
CA GLY A 89 -30.66 -27.67 27.48
C GLY A 89 -31.23 -26.65 26.50
N MET A 90 -31.96 -27.14 25.49
CA MET A 90 -33.29 -26.69 24.99
C MET A 90 -33.72 -25.19 25.01
N GLU A 91 -34.40 -24.81 23.91
CA GLU A 91 -35.40 -23.72 23.75
C GLU A 91 -35.00 -22.29 23.34
N GLY A 92 -35.38 -21.93 22.09
CA GLY A 92 -36.44 -20.94 21.86
C GLY A 92 -36.15 -19.43 21.83
N SER A 93 -36.14 -18.88 20.61
CA SER A 93 -36.83 -17.63 20.19
C SER A 93 -36.26 -16.22 20.53
N MET A 94 -35.91 -15.51 19.43
CA MET A 94 -36.02 -14.07 19.11
C MET A 94 -35.38 -12.97 19.97
N ALA A 95 -34.47 -12.18 19.37
CA ALA A 95 -34.68 -10.73 19.11
C ALA A 95 -33.56 -10.11 18.23
N MET A 96 -33.98 -9.08 17.48
CA MET A 96 -33.36 -8.33 16.38
C MET A 96 -32.05 -7.57 16.69
N ASN A 97 -31.26 -7.27 15.64
CA ASN A 97 -30.84 -5.88 15.42
C ASN A 97 -30.51 -5.54 13.94
N PHE A 98 -31.02 -4.38 13.53
CA PHE A 98 -30.99 -3.75 12.20
C PHE A 98 -29.60 -3.23 11.79
N GLY A 99 -29.33 -3.17 10.48
CA GLY A 99 -28.35 -2.23 9.94
C GLY A 99 -27.73 -2.52 8.57
N ASN A 100 -28.37 -1.97 7.53
CA ASN A 100 -27.76 -1.39 6.32
C ASN A 100 -27.43 -2.26 5.08
N MET A 101 -28.43 -2.37 4.20
CA MET A 101 -28.45 -1.94 2.79
C MET A 101 -27.17 -2.10 1.94
N ASP A 102 -27.25 -3.12 1.07
CA ASP A 102 -26.93 -3.13 -0.37
C ASP A 102 -25.65 -2.45 -0.89
N LYS A 103 -24.65 -3.28 -1.26
CA LYS A 103 -23.84 -3.08 -2.47
C LYS A 103 -23.12 -4.39 -2.89
N SER A 104 -23.87 -5.45 -3.15
CA SER A 104 -23.28 -6.77 -3.47
C SER A 104 -23.64 -7.31 -4.85
N ASP A 105 -24.08 -6.46 -5.78
CA ASP A 105 -24.48 -6.91 -7.13
C ASP A 105 -23.50 -6.54 -8.24
N SER A 106 -22.40 -5.84 -7.93
CA SER A 106 -21.42 -5.41 -8.96
C SER A 106 -20.14 -6.26 -9.06
N GLU A 107 -19.80 -7.06 -8.05
CA GLU A 107 -18.60 -7.92 -8.06
C GLU A 107 -18.83 -9.33 -8.61
N LEU A 108 -20.08 -9.81 -8.67
CA LEU A 108 -20.36 -11.16 -9.19
C LEU A 108 -20.35 -11.23 -10.73
N ASN A 109 -20.65 -10.12 -11.41
CA ASN A 109 -20.66 -10.08 -12.87
C ASN A 109 -19.24 -10.06 -13.47
N SER A 110 -18.29 -9.37 -12.81
CA SER A 110 -16.89 -9.31 -13.28
C SER A 110 -16.17 -10.65 -13.10
N GLU A 111 -16.43 -11.36 -12.00
CA GLU A 111 -15.83 -12.68 -11.74
C GLU A 111 -16.42 -13.76 -12.67
N ALA A 112 -17.74 -13.75 -12.89
CA ALA A 112 -18.39 -14.67 -13.84
C ALA A 112 -17.97 -14.40 -15.30
N ALA A 113 -17.83 -13.13 -15.70
CA ALA A 113 -17.38 -12.75 -17.04
C ALA A 113 -15.87 -13.03 -17.27
N ALA A 114 -15.04 -12.94 -16.23
CA ALA A 114 -13.63 -13.32 -16.31
C ALA A 114 -13.47 -14.85 -16.42
N ARG A 115 -14.23 -15.62 -15.64
CA ARG A 115 -14.23 -17.09 -15.71
C ARG A 115 -14.71 -17.60 -17.08
N LYS A 116 -15.77 -17.01 -17.66
CA LYS A 116 -16.25 -17.39 -19.00
C LYS A 116 -15.22 -17.13 -20.11
N ARG A 117 -14.49 -16.01 -20.06
CA ARG A 117 -13.45 -15.69 -21.05
C ARG A 117 -12.27 -16.66 -21.02
N ASN A 118 -11.87 -17.13 -19.84
CA ASN A 118 -10.80 -18.11 -19.72
C ASN A 118 -11.22 -19.50 -20.22
N ILE A 119 -12.49 -19.89 -20.05
CA ILE A 119 -12.99 -21.19 -20.53
C ILE A 119 -13.12 -21.19 -22.07
N THR A 120 -13.57 -20.09 -22.68
CA THR A 120 -13.71 -20.02 -24.15
C THR A 120 -12.36 -20.03 -24.88
N LEU A 121 -11.28 -19.54 -24.27
CA LEU A 121 -9.93 -19.58 -24.87
C LEU A 121 -9.32 -20.99 -24.87
N ASP A 122 -9.60 -21.80 -23.85
CA ASP A 122 -9.18 -23.21 -23.80
C ASP A 122 -9.86 -24.02 -24.93
N GLU A 123 -11.18 -23.84 -25.10
CA GLU A 123 -11.93 -24.58 -26.12
C GLU A 123 -11.58 -24.15 -27.57
N ALA A 124 -11.20 -22.89 -27.79
CA ALA A 124 -10.71 -22.43 -29.10
C ALA A 124 -9.30 -22.95 -29.43
N GLY A 125 -8.46 -23.20 -28.42
CA GLY A 125 -7.12 -23.75 -28.59
C GLY A 125 -7.11 -25.24 -28.95
N GLN A 126 -8.05 -26.02 -28.40
CA GLN A 126 -8.12 -27.46 -28.65
C GLN A 126 -8.76 -27.84 -29.99
N ARG A 127 -9.53 -26.95 -30.62
CA ARG A 127 -10.18 -27.21 -31.93
C ARG A 127 -9.29 -26.91 -33.14
N SER A 128 -8.11 -26.31 -32.95
CA SER A 128 -7.23 -25.90 -34.06
C SER A 128 -6.08 -26.87 -34.36
N THR A 129 -5.99 -28.01 -33.67
CA THR A 129 -4.92 -29.02 -33.86
C THR A 129 -5.43 -30.36 -34.41
N MET A 130 -6.54 -30.36 -35.15
CA MET A 130 -6.94 -31.49 -35.98
C MET A 130 -7.10 -31.05 -37.43
#